data_AF-A0A7Y0SJI8-F1
#
_entry.id   AF-A0A7Y0SJI8-F1
#
_cell.length_a   1.000
_cell.length_b   1.000
_cell.length_c   1.000
_cell.angle_alpha   90.00
_cell.angle_beta   90.00
_cell.angle_gamma   90.00
#
_symmetry.space_group_name_H-M   'P 1'
#
loop_
_entity.id
_entity.type
_entity.pdbx_description
1 polymer ?
#
loop_
_entity_poly.entity_id
_entity_poly.type
_entity_poly.pdbx_seq_one_letter_code
_entity_poly.pdbx_strand_id
1 'polypeptide(L)' 'VEKTTKYQATHLAVANMTLLVNDVELSIPQGTPATYLAELIGALS' A
#
# COMPACT_ATOMS: atom_id res chain seq x y z
N VAL A 1 -1.12 33.77 -20.01
CA VAL A 1 -0.88 33.60 -18.56
C VAL A 1 -1.26 32.17 -18.20
N GLU A 2 -0.28 31.33 -17.86
CA GLU A 2 -0.54 29.92 -17.49
C GLU A 2 -0.73 29.83 -15.97
N LYS A 3 -1.82 29.18 -15.54
CA LYS A 3 -2.17 29.03 -14.13
C LYS A 3 -1.80 27.61 -13.69
N THR A 4 -0.62 27.48 -13.08
CA THR A 4 -0.18 26.20 -12.50
C THR A 4 -0.98 25.92 -11.23
N THR A 5 -1.98 25.03 -11.33
CA THR A 5 -2.64 24.46 -10.17
C THR A 5 -1.62 23.58 -9.44
N LYS A 6 -1.05 24.10 -8.35
CA LYS A 6 -0.23 23.31 -7.45
C LYS A 6 -1.12 22.28 -6.77
N TYR A 7 -1.13 21.05 -7.29
CA TYR A 7 -1.60 19.91 -6.53
C TYR A 7 -0.66 19.75 -5.34
N GLN A 8 -1.05 20.28 -4.19
CA GLN A 8 -0.54 19.77 -2.94
C GLN A 8 -1.13 18.37 -2.79
N ALA A 9 -0.50 17.40 -3.45
CA ALA A 9 -0.62 16.03 -2.99
C ALA A 9 -0.13 16.08 -1.55
N THR A 10 -1.06 15.97 -0.61
CA THR A 10 -0.71 15.65 0.77
C THR A 10 0.03 14.32 0.68
N HIS A 11 1.35 14.39 0.57
CA HIS A 11 2.24 13.26 0.73
C HIS A 11 2.23 12.95 2.23
N LEU A 12 1.07 12.54 2.74
CA LEU A 12 1.01 11.78 3.96
C LEU A 12 1.90 10.59 3.64
N ALA A 13 3.02 10.46 4.33
CA ALA A 13 3.82 9.24 4.26
C ALA A 13 2.89 8.11 4.68
N VAL A 14 2.25 7.46 3.70
CA VAL A 14 1.35 6.36 3.94
C VAL A 14 2.26 5.23 4.41
N ALA A 15 2.25 4.96 5.71
CA ALA A 15 3.18 4.01 6.31
C ALA A 15 2.85 2.60 5.81
N ASN A 16 3.63 2.03 4.89
CA ASN A 16 3.36 0.67 4.44
C ASN A 16 3.59 -0.36 5.55
N MET A 17 2.81 -1.44 5.56
CA MET A 17 3.05 -2.62 6.38
C MET A 17 3.84 -3.65 5.58
N THR A 18 4.66 -4.47 6.22
CA THR A 18 5.39 -5.55 5.54
C THR A 18 4.72 -6.89 5.86
N LEU A 19 4.43 -7.67 4.82
CA LEU A 19 4.03 -9.07 4.93
C LEU A 19 5.20 -9.96 4.49
N LEU A 20 5.65 -10.86 5.36
CA LEU A 20 6.72 -11.81 5.06
C LEU A 20 6.12 -13.18 4.73
N VAL A 21 6.37 -13.68 3.52
CA VAL A 21 5.89 -15.00 3.06
C VAL A 21 7.01 -15.70 2.30
N ASN A 22 7.39 -16.92 2.69
CA ASN A 22 8.45 -17.70 2.03
C ASN A 22 9.75 -16.90 1.82
N ASP A 23 10.21 -16.18 2.84
CA ASP A 23 11.38 -15.29 2.80
C ASP A 23 11.26 -14.10 1.82
N VAL A 24 10.08 -13.85 1.26
CA VAL A 24 9.78 -12.69 0.42
C VAL A 24 9.04 -11.63 1.25
N GLU A 25 9.54 -10.39 1.21
CA GLU A 25 8.89 -9.23 1.81
C GLU A 25 7.99 -8.54 0.80
N LEU A 26 6.72 -8.35 1.16
CA LEU A 26 5.73 -7.62 0.39
C LEU A 26 5.35 -6.32 1.12
N SER A 27 5.48 -5.20 0.42
CA SER A 27 5.02 -3.89 0.91
C SER A 27 3.51 -3.75 0.70
N ILE A 28 2.78 -3.60 1.79
CA ILE A 28 1.32 -3.49 1.84
C ILE A 28 0.92 -2.03 2.11
N PRO A 29 0.21 -1.36 1.17
CA PRO A 29 -0.31 -0.02 1.38
C PRO A 29 -1.31 0.07 2.55
N GLN A 30 -1.34 1.20 3.27
CA GLN A 30 -2.41 1.43 4.25
C GLN A 30 -3.78 1.51 3.58
N GLY A 31 -4.80 1.06 4.30
CA GLY A 31 -6.16 0.96 3.77
C GLY A 31 -6.39 -0.28 2.93
N THR A 32 -5.40 -1.18 2.80
CA THR A 32 -5.62 -2.52 2.25
C THR A 32 -6.69 -3.24 3.06
N PRO A 33 -7.80 -3.68 2.45
CA PRO A 33 -8.85 -4.39 3.16
C PRO A 33 -8.35 -5.70 3.78
N ALA A 34 -8.82 -6.01 4.98
CA ALA A 34 -8.45 -7.25 5.67
C ALA A 34 -8.85 -8.51 4.88
N THR A 35 -9.94 -8.44 4.10
CA THR A 35 -10.39 -9.54 3.23
C THR A 35 -9.34 -9.86 2.16
N TYR A 36 -8.80 -8.82 1.52
CA TYR A 36 -7.75 -8.98 0.52
C TYR A 36 -6.46 -9.56 1.12
N LEU A 37 -6.10 -9.16 2.34
CA LEU A 37 -4.95 -9.75 3.05
C LEU A 37 -5.16 -11.24 3.32
N ALA A 38 -6.35 -11.64 3.77
CA ALA A 38 -6.66 -13.05 4.00
C ALA A 38 -6.61 -13.87 2.71
N GLU A 39 -7.15 -13.35 1.61
CA GLU A 39 -7.07 -13.98 0.29
C GLU A 39 -5.63 -14.11 -0.20
N LEU A 40 -4.84 -13.04 -0.08
CA LEU A 40 -3.43 -13.01 -0.47
C LEU A 40 -2.62 -14.03 0.33
N ILE A 41 -2.80 -14.09 1.64
CA ILE A 41 -2.12 -15.07 2.50
C ILE A 41 -2.50 -16.49 2.06
N GLY A 42 -3.80 -16.78 1.88
CA GLY A 42 -4.27 -18.09 1.45
C GLY A 42 -3.76 -18.51 0.06
N ALA A 43 -3.61 -17.56 -0.87
CA ALA A 43 -3.09 -17.84 -2.21
C ALA A 43 -1.57 -18.08 -2.25
N LEU A 44 -0.82 -17.57 -1.27
CA LEU A 44 0.63 -17.68 -1.18
C LEU A 44 1.12 -18.76 -0.17
N SER A 45 0.17 -19.41 0.53
CA SER A 45 0.40 -20.48 1.50
C SER A 45 0.87 -21.79 0.87
#